data_AF-A0A150AAJ6-F1
#
_entry.id   AF-A0A150AAJ6-F1
#
_cell.length_a   1.000
_cell.length_b   1.000
_cell.length_c   1.000
_cell.angle_alpha   90.00
_cell.angle_beta   90.00
_cell.angle_gamma   90.00
#
_symmetry.space_group_name_H-M   'P 1'
#
loop_
_entity.id
_entity.type
_entity.pdbx_description
1 polymer ?
#
loop_
_entity_poly.entity_id
_entity_poly.type
_entity_poly.pdbx_seq_one_letter_code
_entity_poly.pdbx_strand_id
1 'polypeptide(L)'
;MHSIGQISLIYTDKVEDYQIGKGRFSLTKLDENYQINFWIRAEYDIAMPDGQKEIVWGPTMEILTVHNSEIEIGKVSLLQILNREKAGEEWDIKYRTGFYHQSHQTINNCIFKVQKLENEHIEIEFTGEPSDDSEEFFFKGNCILPLSDSLERYW
;
A
#
# COMPACT_ATOMS: atom_id res chain seq x y z
N MET A 1 5.08 -10.68 16.67
CA MET A 1 4.52 -9.64 15.81
C MET A 1 3.13 -10.08 15.35
N HIS A 2 2.09 -9.27 15.57
CA HIS A 2 0.80 -9.51 14.92
C HIS A 2 0.89 -8.94 13.51
N SER A 3 0.85 -9.82 12.51
CA SER A 3 0.88 -9.44 11.10
C SER A 3 -0.54 -9.21 10.60
N ILE A 4 -0.74 -8.16 9.81
CA ILE A 4 -2.00 -7.87 9.11
C ILE A 4 -1.92 -8.22 7.61
N GLY A 5 -0.77 -8.75 7.16
CA GLY A 5 -0.50 -9.04 5.76
C GLY A 5 0.98 -9.23 5.46
N GLN A 6 1.32 -9.34 4.19
CA GLN A 6 2.69 -9.51 3.72
C GLN A 6 2.94 -8.65 2.48
N ILE A 7 4.16 -8.13 2.36
CA ILE A 7 4.69 -7.55 1.13
C ILE A 7 5.96 -8.31 0.74
N SER A 8 6.04 -8.71 -0.52
CA SER A 8 7.19 -9.35 -1.14
C SER A 8 7.83 -8.39 -2.11
N LEU A 9 9.14 -8.16 -1.99
CA LEU A 9 9.95 -7.53 -3.02
C LEU A 9 10.52 -8.62 -3.92
N ILE A 10 10.34 -8.49 -5.23
CA ILE A 10 10.68 -9.48 -6.23
C ILE A 10 11.77 -8.87 -7.11
N TYR A 11 12.99 -9.32 -6.89
CA TYR A 11 14.15 -9.00 -7.70
C TYR A 11 14.35 -10.08 -8.76
N THR A 12 15.26 -9.85 -9.71
CA THR A 12 15.58 -10.83 -10.76
C THR A 12 16.09 -12.16 -10.19
N ASP A 13 16.85 -12.13 -9.09
CA ASP A 13 17.57 -13.28 -8.52
C ASP A 13 17.08 -13.71 -7.12
N LYS A 14 16.27 -12.90 -6.45
CA LYS A 14 15.79 -13.16 -5.10
C LYS A 14 14.38 -12.63 -4.84
N VAL A 15 13.74 -13.17 -3.80
CA VAL A 15 12.50 -12.65 -3.24
C VAL A 15 12.73 -12.34 -1.78
N GLU A 16 12.32 -11.16 -1.34
CA GLU A 16 12.39 -10.73 0.05
C GLU A 16 10.98 -10.53 0.60
N ASP A 17 10.62 -11.34 1.60
CA ASP A 17 9.30 -11.31 2.21
C ASP A 17 9.31 -10.55 3.53
N TYR A 18 8.39 -9.60 3.68
CA TYR A 18 8.23 -8.83 4.88
C TYR A 18 6.81 -8.88 5.42
N GLN A 19 6.68 -9.04 6.74
CA GLN A 19 5.39 -9.01 7.41
C GLN A 19 4.92 -7.56 7.57
N ILE A 20 3.65 -7.30 7.30
CA ILE A 20 3.04 -5.99 7.53
C ILE A 20 2.63 -5.90 9.00
N GLY A 21 3.33 -5.06 9.76
CA GLY A 21 3.04 -4.85 11.18
C GLY A 21 1.96 -3.80 11.41
N LYS A 22 1.83 -2.81 10.53
CA LYS A 22 0.82 -1.74 10.63
C LYS A 22 0.29 -1.31 9.27
N GLY A 23 -0.95 -0.84 9.26
CA GLY A 23 -1.57 -0.32 8.05
C GLY A 23 -2.84 0.46 8.35
N ARG A 24 -3.29 1.20 7.34
CA ARG A 24 -4.50 2.02 7.31
C ARG A 24 -5.11 1.93 5.92
N PHE A 25 -6.43 1.81 5.88
CA PHE A 25 -7.20 2.11 4.69
C PHE A 25 -8.39 2.99 5.08
N SER A 26 -8.51 4.15 4.47
CA SER A 26 -9.70 5.00 4.61
C SER A 26 -10.35 5.26 3.26
N LEU A 27 -11.68 5.28 3.28
CA LEU A 27 -12.53 5.58 2.14
C LEU A 27 -13.44 6.75 2.51
N THR A 28 -13.17 7.93 1.97
CA THR A 28 -13.92 9.15 2.29
C THR A 28 -14.66 9.64 1.05
N LYS A 29 -15.98 9.81 1.15
CA LYS A 29 -16.78 10.36 0.04
C LYS A 29 -16.50 11.86 -0.14
N LEU A 30 -16.18 12.27 -1.37
CA LEU A 30 -16.00 13.65 -1.81
C LEU A 30 -16.87 13.90 -3.04
N ASP A 31 -18.00 14.58 -2.85
CA ASP A 31 -19.02 14.77 -3.88
C ASP A 31 -19.49 13.44 -4.52
N GLU A 32 -19.22 13.26 -5.82
CA GLU A 32 -19.52 12.05 -6.59
C GLU A 32 -18.38 11.02 -6.56
N ASN A 33 -17.24 11.34 -5.94
CA ASN A 33 -16.05 10.51 -5.90
C ASN A 33 -15.75 9.99 -4.49
N TYR A 34 -14.77 9.09 -4.40
CA TYR A 34 -14.24 8.55 -3.16
C TYR A 34 -12.72 8.78 -3.10
N GLN A 35 -12.26 9.44 -2.05
CA GLN A 35 -10.85 9.52 -1.72
C GLN A 35 -10.43 8.28 -0.96
N ILE A 36 -9.36 7.66 -1.43
CA ILE A 36 -8.75 6.47 -0.87
C ILE A 36 -7.40 6.86 -0.30
N ASN A 37 -7.17 6.51 0.96
CA ASN A 37 -5.88 6.66 1.60
C ASN A 37 -5.46 5.30 2.14
N PHE A 38 -4.48 4.71 1.48
CA PHE A 38 -3.88 3.44 1.84
C PHE A 38 -2.45 3.68 2.32
N TRP A 39 -2.12 3.11 3.47
CA TRP A 39 -0.77 3.13 4.01
C TRP A 39 -0.48 1.79 4.67
N ILE A 40 0.70 1.22 4.42
CA ILE A 40 1.20 0.04 5.11
C ILE A 40 2.67 0.20 5.45
N ARG A 41 3.07 -0.42 6.55
CA ARG A 41 4.46 -0.52 6.96
C ARG A 41 4.79 -1.97 7.31
N ALA A 42 5.77 -2.49 6.57
CA ALA A 42 6.39 -3.73 6.91
C ALA A 42 7.36 -3.59 8.08
N GLU A 43 7.50 -4.67 8.83
CA GLU A 43 8.34 -4.75 10.02
C GLU A 43 9.06 -6.10 10.02
N TYR A 44 10.30 -6.14 10.53
CA TYR A 44 11.03 -7.39 10.71
C TYR A 44 11.83 -7.36 12.02
N ASP A 45 12.05 -8.55 12.57
CA ASP A 45 12.81 -8.72 13.81
C ASP A 45 14.31 -8.78 13.48
N ILE A 46 15.13 -8.00 14.20
CA ILE A 46 16.58 -8.15 14.22
C ILE A 46 17.05 -8.65 15.58
N ALA A 47 18.10 -9.47 15.59
CA ALA A 47 18.77 -9.89 16.81
C ALA A 47 19.84 -8.85 17.17
N MET A 48 19.71 -8.26 18.34
CA MET A 48 20.70 -7.34 18.90
C MET A 48 21.89 -8.10 19.48
N PRO A 49 23.07 -7.46 19.65
CA PRO A 49 24.26 -8.12 20.21
C PRO A 49 24.06 -8.70 21.62
N ASP A 50 23.08 -8.20 22.37
CA ASP A 50 22.71 -8.68 23.71
C ASP A 50 21.69 -9.84 23.69
N GLY A 51 21.28 -10.30 22.50
CA GLY A 51 20.31 -11.38 22.30
C GLY A 51 18.84 -10.93 22.34
N GLN A 52 18.56 -9.65 22.57
CA GLN A 52 17.20 -9.11 22.46
C GLN A 52 16.75 -9.02 21.00
N LYS A 53 15.44 -9.09 20.78
CA LYS A 53 14.83 -8.85 19.46
C LYS A 53 14.28 -7.43 19.41
N GLU A 54 14.69 -6.68 18.39
CA GLU A 54 14.12 -5.38 18.08
C GLU A 54 13.34 -5.42 16.78
N ILE A 55 12.23 -4.67 16.73
CA ILE A 55 11.43 -4.49 15.53
C ILE A 55 11.99 -3.29 14.76
N VAL A 56 12.40 -3.53 13.53
CA VAL A 56 12.87 -2.50 12.61
C VAL A 56 11.93 -2.33 11.43
N TRP A 57 11.97 -1.14 10.82
CA TRP A 57 11.11 -0.79 9.70
C TRP A 57 11.61 -1.44 8.42
N GLY A 58 10.70 -2.13 7.74
CA GLY A 58 10.88 -2.61 6.38
C GLY A 58 10.22 -1.67 5.35
N PRO A 59 9.88 -2.19 4.17
CA PRO A 59 9.18 -1.44 3.13
C PRO A 59 7.92 -0.75 3.64
N THR A 60 7.77 0.54 3.31
CA THR A 60 6.54 1.30 3.59
C THR A 60 5.93 1.75 2.27
N MET A 61 4.61 1.66 2.16
CA MET A 61 3.87 2.11 0.98
C MET A 61 2.77 3.08 1.39
N GLU A 62 2.66 4.19 0.68
CA GLU A 62 1.62 5.19 0.84
C GLU A 62 0.97 5.48 -0.52
N ILE A 63 -0.35 5.48 -0.55
CA ILE A 63 -1.14 5.84 -1.72
C ILE A 63 -2.35 6.65 -1.29
N LEU A 64 -2.41 7.87 -1.80
CA LEU A 64 -3.58 8.72 -1.76
C LEU A 64 -4.11 8.85 -3.18
N THR A 65 -5.34 8.38 -3.41
CA THR A 65 -5.96 8.44 -4.74
C THR A 65 -7.44 8.76 -4.70
N VAL A 66 -8.02 9.05 -5.87
CA VAL A 66 -9.45 9.30 -6.07
C VAL A 66 -10.02 8.23 -6.98
N HIS A 67 -11.15 7.66 -6.58
CA HIS A 67 -11.89 6.64 -7.32
C HIS A 67 -13.34 7.08 -7.52
N ASN A 68 -13.90 6.79 -8.70
CA ASN A 68 -15.20 7.33 -9.10
C ASN A 68 -16.39 6.46 -8.65
N SER A 69 -16.12 5.34 -7.98
CA SER A 69 -17.14 4.39 -7.53
C SER A 69 -16.95 4.00 -6.08
N GLU A 70 -18.07 3.66 -5.44
CA GLU A 70 -18.05 3.09 -4.10
C GLU A 70 -17.48 1.66 -4.15
N ILE A 71 -16.82 1.25 -3.08
CA ILE A 71 -16.39 -0.14 -2.89
C ILE A 71 -17.52 -0.88 -2.17
N GLU A 72 -18.30 -1.64 -2.95
CA GLU A 72 -19.43 -2.40 -2.44
C GLU A 72 -18.99 -3.62 -1.60
N ILE A 73 -19.79 -3.95 -0.59
CA ILE A 73 -19.57 -5.12 0.26
C ILE A 73 -19.64 -6.40 -0.60
N GLY A 74 -18.65 -7.27 -0.42
CA GLY A 74 -18.61 -8.59 -1.07
C GLY A 74 -18.22 -8.55 -2.56
N LYS A 75 -18.07 -7.38 -3.18
CA LYS A 75 -17.59 -7.24 -4.56
C LYS A 75 -16.12 -6.88 -4.59
N VAL A 76 -15.40 -7.40 -5.58
CA VAL A 76 -14.01 -7.03 -5.85
C VAL A 76 -14.00 -5.79 -6.75
N SER A 77 -13.45 -4.70 -6.23
CA SER A 77 -13.15 -3.48 -6.99
C SER A 77 -11.69 -3.45 -7.39
N LEU A 78 -11.41 -3.04 -8.62
CA LEU A 78 -10.05 -2.85 -9.13
C LEU A 78 -9.70 -1.37 -9.08
N LEU A 79 -8.67 -1.00 -8.31
CA LEU A 79 -8.11 0.35 -8.32
C LEU A 79 -6.77 0.31 -9.02
N GLN A 80 -6.57 1.20 -9.97
CA GLN A 80 -5.33 1.29 -10.71
C GLN A 80 -4.71 2.67 -10.52
N ILE A 81 -3.47 2.67 -10.05
CA ILE A 81 -2.58 3.81 -10.09
C ILE A 81 -1.82 3.71 -11.41
N LEU A 82 -2.11 4.64 -12.31
CA LEU A 82 -1.43 4.74 -13.61
C LEU A 82 0.00 5.26 -13.42
N ASN A 83 0.80 5.35 -14.48
CA ASN A 83 2.04 6.13 -14.43
C ASN A 83 1.76 7.56 -14.87
N ARG A 84 2.70 8.46 -14.59
CA ARG A 84 2.57 9.87 -14.96
C ARG A 84 2.32 10.08 -16.46
N GLU A 85 2.98 9.29 -17.31
CA GLU A 85 2.80 9.36 -18.77
C GLU A 85 1.36 9.07 -19.21
N LYS A 86 0.72 8.05 -18.62
CA LYS A 86 -0.66 7.67 -18.92
C LYS A 86 -1.69 8.58 -18.27
N ALA A 87 -1.43 9.04 -17.04
CA ALA A 87 -2.35 9.91 -16.30
C ALA A 87 -2.32 11.36 -16.79
N GLY A 88 -1.20 11.81 -17.38
CA GLY A 88 -1.03 13.19 -17.82
C GLY A 88 -1.22 14.18 -16.66
N GLU A 89 -2.02 15.22 -16.90
CA GLU A 89 -2.30 16.28 -15.91
C GLU A 89 -3.08 15.78 -14.70
N GLU A 90 -3.83 14.68 -14.82
CA GLU A 90 -4.54 14.10 -13.69
C GLU A 90 -3.59 13.55 -12.63
N TRP A 91 -2.30 13.32 -12.97
CA TRP A 91 -1.31 12.77 -12.07
C TRP A 91 -1.20 13.56 -10.78
N ASP A 92 -0.97 14.86 -10.93
CA ASP A 92 -0.70 15.79 -9.83
C ASP A 92 -1.96 16.11 -9.00
N ILE A 93 -3.15 15.70 -9.49
CA ILE A 93 -4.45 15.90 -8.86
C ILE A 93 -4.92 14.63 -8.14
N LYS A 94 -4.82 13.47 -8.80
CA LYS A 94 -5.43 12.22 -8.37
C LYS A 94 -4.49 11.25 -7.69
N TYR A 95 -3.17 11.45 -7.74
CA TYR A 95 -2.24 10.51 -7.15
C TYR A 95 -1.19 11.22 -6.30
N ARG A 96 -1.04 10.77 -5.06
CA ARG A 96 0.19 10.96 -4.28
C ARG A 96 0.63 9.59 -3.79
N THR A 97 1.81 9.17 -4.22
CA THR A 97 2.32 7.83 -3.93
C THR A 97 3.73 7.92 -3.36
N GLY A 98 4.04 7.00 -2.45
CA GLY A 98 5.34 6.85 -1.82
C GLY A 98 5.65 5.38 -1.59
N PHE A 99 6.88 4.99 -1.93
CA PHE A 99 7.46 3.70 -1.57
C PHE A 99 8.80 3.98 -0.87
N TYR A 100 8.96 3.43 0.33
CA TYR A 100 10.12 3.69 1.17
C TYR A 100 10.81 2.36 1.46
N HIS A 101 11.90 2.11 0.76
CA HIS A 101 12.78 0.98 0.97
C HIS A 101 14.20 1.41 0.62
N GLN A 102 15.02 1.69 1.64
CA GLN A 102 16.38 2.28 1.53
C GLN A 102 16.41 3.73 0.98
N SER A 103 15.55 4.05 0.02
CA SER A 103 15.34 5.39 -0.53
C SER A 103 13.84 5.71 -0.63
N HIS A 104 13.50 6.97 -0.87
CA HIS A 104 12.13 7.41 -1.12
C HIS A 104 11.86 7.43 -2.63
N GLN A 105 10.85 6.69 -3.06
CA GLN A 105 10.43 6.55 -4.44
C GLN A 105 8.94 6.89 -4.57
N THR A 106 8.51 7.28 -5.77
CA THR A 106 7.08 7.27 -6.09
C THR A 106 6.68 5.89 -6.63
N ILE A 107 5.40 5.64 -6.84
CA ILE A 107 4.91 4.39 -7.44
C ILE A 107 4.35 4.72 -8.81
N ASN A 108 4.96 4.16 -9.86
CA ASN A 108 4.60 4.44 -11.24
C ASN A 108 3.49 3.54 -11.76
N ASN A 109 3.37 2.30 -11.30
CA ASN A 109 2.23 1.46 -11.65
C ASN A 109 1.84 0.65 -10.44
N CYS A 110 0.56 0.68 -10.06
CA CYS A 110 0.06 -0.18 -9.01
C CYS A 110 -1.38 -0.60 -9.26
N ILE A 111 -1.68 -1.85 -8.97
CA ILE A 111 -3.02 -2.41 -9.06
C ILE A 111 -3.40 -2.89 -7.67
N PHE A 112 -4.58 -2.49 -7.23
CA PHE A 112 -5.25 -2.98 -6.03
C PHE A 112 -6.48 -3.77 -6.45
N LYS A 113 -6.62 -4.98 -5.92
CA LYS A 113 -7.92 -5.63 -5.80
C LYS A 113 -8.39 -5.40 -4.39
N VAL A 114 -9.53 -4.74 -4.26
CA VAL A 114 -10.06 -4.32 -2.97
C VAL A 114 -11.43 -4.92 -2.79
N GLN A 115 -11.66 -5.57 -1.65
CA GLN A 115 -12.95 -6.13 -1.30
C GLN A 115 -13.34 -5.64 0.10
N LYS A 116 -14.44 -4.90 0.17
CA LYS A 116 -15.04 -4.54 1.46
C LYS A 116 -15.74 -5.77 2.04
N LEU A 117 -15.39 -6.13 3.26
CA LEU A 117 -15.96 -7.24 4.02
C LEU A 117 -17.13 -6.76 4.89
N GLU A 118 -17.99 -7.68 5.33
CA GLU A 118 -19.19 -7.36 6.13
C GLU A 118 -18.87 -6.78 7.52
N ASN A 119 -17.68 -7.06 8.05
CA ASN A 119 -17.23 -6.67 9.39
C ASN A 119 -16.45 -5.35 9.41
N GLU A 120 -16.73 -4.43 8.48
CA GLU A 120 -16.00 -3.16 8.32
C GLU A 120 -14.49 -3.34 8.16
N HIS A 121 -14.07 -4.47 7.60
CA HIS A 121 -12.69 -4.68 7.16
C HIS A 121 -12.63 -4.59 5.64
N ILE A 122 -11.41 -4.42 5.16
CA ILE A 122 -11.11 -4.41 3.75
C ILE A 122 -9.96 -5.35 3.49
N GLU A 123 -10.19 -6.28 2.56
CA GLU A 123 -9.14 -7.14 2.03
C GLU A 123 -8.56 -6.49 0.78
N ILE A 124 -7.23 -6.47 0.73
CA ILE A 124 -6.48 -5.80 -0.32
C ILE A 124 -5.41 -6.75 -0.82
N GLU A 125 -5.43 -7.07 -2.12
CA GLU A 125 -4.28 -7.59 -2.84
C GLU A 125 -3.68 -6.48 -3.69
N PHE A 126 -2.36 -6.36 -3.69
CA PHE A 126 -1.71 -5.31 -4.47
C PHE A 126 -0.46 -5.81 -5.19
N THR A 127 -0.18 -5.20 -6.33
CA THR A 127 1.04 -5.39 -7.11
C THR A 127 1.50 -4.06 -7.67
N GLY A 128 2.80 -3.81 -7.77
CA GLY A 128 3.28 -2.60 -8.41
C GLY A 128 4.79 -2.54 -8.60
N GLU A 129 5.22 -1.38 -9.07
CA GLU A 129 6.60 -1.06 -9.42
C GLU A 129 6.93 0.35 -8.93
N PRO A 130 8.01 0.53 -8.14
CA PRO A 130 8.52 1.85 -7.77
C PRO A 130 9.01 2.63 -9.00
N SER A 131 9.08 3.96 -8.88
CA SER A 131 9.31 4.82 -10.03
C SER A 131 10.74 4.92 -10.53
N ASP A 132 11.70 4.72 -9.64
CA ASP A 132 13.13 4.85 -9.91
C ASP A 132 13.89 4.04 -8.87
N ASP A 133 14.33 2.85 -9.25
CA ASP A 133 15.41 2.18 -8.54
C ASP A 133 16.50 1.78 -9.54
N SER A 134 17.74 1.91 -9.09
CA SER A 134 18.89 1.22 -9.67
C SER A 134 18.75 -0.31 -9.62
N GLU A 135 17.89 -0.82 -8.74
CA GLU A 135 17.52 -2.23 -8.63
C GLU A 135 16.12 -2.47 -9.21
N GLU A 136 16.03 -3.01 -10.43
CA GLU A 136 14.73 -3.38 -11.03
C GLU A 136 14.02 -4.45 -10.17
N PHE A 137 13.07 -4.03 -9.34
CA PHE A 137 12.21 -4.93 -8.56
C PHE A 137 10.73 -4.57 -8.69
N PHE A 138 9.89 -5.58 -8.53
CA PHE A 138 8.44 -5.44 -8.41
C PHE A 138 8.02 -5.78 -6.99
N PHE A 139 6.90 -5.25 -6.53
CA PHE A 139 6.32 -5.67 -5.27
C PHE A 139 4.96 -6.33 -5.48
N LYS A 140 4.64 -7.27 -4.62
CA LYS A 140 3.29 -7.80 -4.44
C LYS A 140 2.97 -7.96 -2.98
N GLY A 141 1.71 -7.94 -2.62
CA GLY A 141 1.33 -8.20 -1.25
C GLY A 141 -0.16 -8.34 -1.07
N ASN A 142 -0.52 -8.64 0.17
CA ASN A 142 -1.89 -8.66 0.61
C ASN A 142 -1.97 -8.16 2.06
N CYS A 143 -3.11 -7.60 2.43
CA CYS A 143 -3.43 -7.29 3.81
C CYS A 143 -4.93 -7.24 4.06
N ILE A 144 -5.31 -7.41 5.33
CA ILE A 144 -6.66 -7.17 5.81
C ILE A 144 -6.59 -6.05 6.85
N LEU A 145 -7.32 -4.98 6.61
CA LEU A 145 -7.27 -3.77 7.44
C LEU A 145 -8.69 -3.41 7.92
N PRO A 146 -8.84 -2.82 9.12
CA PRO A 146 -10.08 -2.16 9.48
C PRO A 146 -10.30 -0.96 8.54
N LEU A 147 -11.54 -0.77 8.10
CA LEU A 147 -11.96 0.38 7.33
C LEU A 147 -12.17 1.57 8.29
N SER A 148 -11.53 2.69 8.00
CA SER A 148 -11.81 3.95 8.69
C SER A 148 -12.55 4.91 7.76
N ASP A 149 -13.62 5.51 8.27
CA ASP A 149 -14.32 6.61 7.58
C ASP A 149 -13.63 7.96 7.80
N SER A 150 -12.63 8.00 8.68
CA SER A 150 -11.88 9.21 9.03
C SER A 150 -10.48 9.21 8.41
N LEU A 151 -10.11 10.33 7.80
CA LEU A 151 -8.77 10.53 7.26
C LEU A 151 -7.81 10.85 8.41
N GLU A 152 -7.28 9.82 9.06
CA GLU A 152 -6.24 10.00 10.08
C GLU A 152 -4.90 10.28 9.41
N ARG A 153 -4.26 11.42 9.68
CA ARG A 153 -2.86 11.69 9.28
C ARG A 153 -1.95 11.35 10.46
N TYR A 154 -0.98 10.46 10.26
CA TYR A 154 0.13 10.28 11.20
C TYR A 154 1.37 10.88 10.54
N TRP A 155 1.90 11.93 11.15
CA TRP A 155 3.18 12.55 10.81
C TRP A 155 4.31 11.82 11.56
#